data_AF-A0A212DYN8-F1
#
_entry.id   AF-A0A212DYN8-F1
#
_cell.length_a   1.000
_cell.length_b   1.000
_cell.length_c   1.000
_cell.angle_alpha   90.00
_cell.angle_beta   90.00
_cell.angle_gamma   90.00
#
_symmetry.space_group_name_H-M   'P 1'
#
loop_
_entity.id
_entity.type
_entity.pdbx_description
1 polymer ?
#
loop_
_entity_poly.entity_id
_entity_poly.type
_entity_poly.pdbx_seq_one_letter_code
_entity_poly.pdbx_strand_id
1 'polypeptide(L)' 'MKINIKKYRDKLGVSQDKLSKLASITLHTITKIESGSTPNPTIETMAKIAKGLGVSIDDLMKK' A
#
# COMPACT_ATOMS: atom_id res chain seq x y z
N MET A 1 8.01 -10.27 6.27
CA MET A 1 6.96 -9.36 6.77
C MET A 1 5.91 -9.23 5.67
N LYS A 2 4.63 -9.53 5.94
CA LYS A 2 3.59 -9.45 4.91
C LYS A 2 2.80 -8.16 5.13
N ILE A 3 2.90 -7.23 4.19
CA ILE A 3 2.23 -5.94 4.27
C ILE A 3 0.79 -6.11 3.75
N ASN A 4 -0.19 -5.61 4.50
CA ASN A 4 -1.61 -5.88 4.25
C ASN A 4 -2.28 -4.93 3.24
N ILE A 5 -1.54 -4.34 2.31
CA ILE A 5 -2.06 -3.35 1.34
C ILE A 5 -3.22 -3.91 0.52
N LYS A 6 -3.06 -5.09 -0.07
CA LYS A 6 -4.11 -5.74 -0.88
C LYS A 6 -5.42 -5.89 -0.11
N LYS A 7 -5.36 -6.26 1.17
CA LYS A 7 -6.54 -6.43 2.04
C LYS A 7 -7.34 -5.14 2.18
N TYR A 8 -6.67 -4.01 2.45
CA TYR A 8 -7.35 -2.71 2.58
C TYR A 8 -7.78 -2.15 1.22
N ARG A 9 -6.98 -2.39 0.18
CA ARG A 9 -7.31 -2.03 -1.19
C ARG A 9 -8.60 -2.70 -1.65
N ASP A 10 -8.73 -4.00 -1.39
CA ASP A 10 -9.93 -4.78 -1.72
C ASP A 10 -11.14 -4.34 -0.87
N LYS A 11 -10.95 -3.98 0.41
CA LYS A 11 -12.01 -3.37 1.26
C LYS A 11 -12.54 -2.04 0.70
N LEU A 12 -11.66 -1.24 0.09
CA LEU A 12 -12.02 0.02 -0.57
C LEU A 12 -12.59 -0.17 -1.98
N GLY A 13 -12.50 -1.38 -2.55
CA GLY A 13 -12.93 -1.65 -3.93
C GLY A 13 -12.11 -0.90 -4.98
N VAL A 14 -10.84 -0.59 -4.69
CA VAL A 14 -9.98 0.17 -5.63
C VAL A 14 -8.95 -0.73 -6.31
N SER A 15 -8.58 -0.40 -7.55
CA SER A 15 -7.50 -1.09 -8.28
C SER A 15 -6.12 -0.60 -7.82
N GLN A 16 -5.05 -1.32 -8.19
CA GLN A 16 -3.68 -0.87 -7.91
C GLN A 16 -3.37 0.49 -8.57
N ASP A 17 -3.86 0.74 -9.78
CA ASP A 17 -3.74 2.04 -10.47
C ASP A 17 -4.46 3.16 -9.71
N LYS A 18 -5.67 2.88 -9.23
CA LYS A 18 -6.41 3.87 -8.46
C LYS A 18 -5.73 4.16 -7.12
N LEU A 19 -5.21 3.14 -6.44
CA LEU A 19 -4.40 3.31 -5.24
C LEU A 19 -3.12 4.11 -5.51
N SER A 20 -2.44 3.87 -6.63
CA SER A 20 -1.21 4.59 -6.97
C SER A 20 -1.47 6.09 -7.12
N LYS A 21 -2.60 6.48 -7.73
CA LYS A 21 -3.07 7.86 -7.80
C LYS A 21 -3.40 8.45 -6.43
N LEU A 22 -4.17 7.72 -5.61
CA LEU A 22 -4.56 8.15 -4.25
C LEU A 22 -3.36 8.35 -3.31
N ALA A 23 -2.37 7.45 -3.40
CA ALA A 23 -1.16 7.49 -2.61
C ALA A 23 -0.06 8.37 -3.23
N SER A 24 -0.26 8.91 -4.44
CA SER A 24 0.76 9.68 -5.18
C SER A 24 2.09 8.92 -5.32
N ILE A 25 2.01 7.65 -5.68
CA ILE A 25 3.15 6.78 -5.97
C ILE A 25 2.93 6.05 -7.29
N THR A 26 4.00 5.49 -7.86
CA THR A 26 3.90 4.77 -9.13
C THR A 26 3.20 3.41 -8.95
N LEU A 27 2.45 3.00 -9.97
CA LEU A 27 1.81 1.68 -10.01
C LEU A 27 2.84 0.56 -9.78
N HIS A 28 4.00 0.66 -10.43
CA HIS A 28 5.09 -0.29 -10.27
C HIS A 28 5.55 -0.46 -8.81
N THR A 29 5.58 0.63 -8.02
CA THR A 29 5.90 0.55 -6.59
C THR A 29 4.82 -0.18 -5.80
N ILE A 30 3.53 0.12 -6.04
CA ILE A 30 2.42 -0.63 -5.43
C ILE A 30 2.53 -2.12 -5.74
N THR A 31 2.71 -2.47 -7.01
CA THR A 31 2.80 -3.86 -7.47
C THR A 31 3.98 -4.57 -6.81
N LYS A 32 5.17 -3.95 -6.75
CA LYS A 32 6.35 -4.54 -6.09
C LYS A 32 6.16 -4.77 -4.59
N ILE A 33 5.43 -3.88 -3.91
CA ILE A 33 5.16 -4.04 -2.48
C ILE A 33 4.10 -5.13 -2.27
N GLU A 34 3.01 -5.15 -3.05
CA GLU A 34 1.98 -6.18 -2.97
C GLU A 34 2.50 -7.59 -3.35
N SER A 35 3.45 -7.67 -4.30
CA SER A 35 4.10 -8.94 -4.68
C SER A 35 5.17 -9.42 -3.69
N GLY A 36 5.54 -8.59 -2.71
CA GLY A 36 6.63 -8.89 -1.77
C GLY A 36 8.03 -8.75 -2.35
N SER A 37 8.17 -8.19 -3.57
CA SER A 37 9.46 -7.94 -4.22
C SER A 37 10.24 -6.78 -3.59
N THR A 38 9.56 -5.88 -2.88
CA THR A 38 10.18 -4.84 -2.05
C THR A 38 9.94 -5.19 -0.57
N PRO A 39 10.90 -5.85 0.11
CA PRO A 39 10.71 -6.30 1.49
C PRO A 39 10.66 -5.14 2.50
N ASN A 40 11.31 -4.00 2.21
CA ASN A 40 11.39 -2.83 3.09
C ASN A 40 11.05 -1.53 2.32
N PRO A 41 9.75 -1.23 2.08
CA PRO A 41 9.36 0.10 1.64
C PRO A 41 9.72 1.15 2.70
N THR A 42 10.08 2.36 2.26
CA THR A 42 10.38 3.46 3.19
C THR A 42 9.14 3.86 4.00
N ILE A 43 9.34 4.43 5.18
CA ILE A 43 8.24 4.96 6.02
C ILE A 43 7.42 5.97 5.22
N GLU A 44 8.05 6.81 4.40
CA GLU A 44 7.36 7.77 3.53
C GLU A 44 6.43 7.07 2.52
N THR A 45 6.88 5.99 1.89
CA THR A 45 6.06 5.19 0.95
C THR A 45 4.88 4.56 1.69
N MET A 46 5.13 4.02 2.88
CA MET A 46 4.10 3.44 3.72
C MET A 46 3.07 4.49 4.17
N ALA A 47 3.51 5.68 4.54
CA ALA A 47 2.64 6.80 4.92
C ALA A 47 1.75 7.25 3.76
N LYS A 48 2.32 7.34 2.55
CA LYS A 48 1.58 7.65 1.32
C LYS A 48 0.50 6.62 1.02
N ILE A 49 0.84 5.33 1.13
CA ILE A 49 -0.11 4.23 0.90
C ILE A 49 -1.20 4.21 1.97
N ALA A 50 -0.82 4.35 3.25
CA ALA A 50 -1.74 4.43 4.38
C ALA A 50 -2.74 5.58 4.19
N LYS A 51 -2.26 6.76 3.79
CA LYS A 51 -3.09 7.92 3.46
C LYS A 51 -4.04 7.64 2.29
N GLY A 52 -3.55 7.02 1.21
CA GLY A 52 -4.37 6.66 0.05
C GLY A 52 -5.44 5.60 0.36
N LEU A 53 -5.20 4.77 1.38
CA LEU A 53 -6.13 3.75 1.88
C LEU A 53 -6.97 4.23 3.08
N GLY A 54 -6.75 5.45 3.59
CA GLY A 54 -7.45 5.95 4.77
C GLY A 54 -7.23 5.10 6.04
N VAL A 55 -6.08 4.44 6.17
CA VAL A 55 -5.71 3.62 7.34
C VAL A 55 -4.42 4.11 7.97
N SER A 56 -4.08 3.61 9.15
CA SER A 56 -2.77 3.90 9.76
C SER A 56 -1.66 3.03 9.16
N ILE A 57 -0.40 3.46 9.32
CA ILE A 57 0.76 2.64 8.92
C ILE A 57 0.79 1.35 9.75
N ASP A 58 0.42 1.41 11.03
CA ASP A 58 0.30 0.25 11.91
C ASP A 58 -0.70 -0.77 11.38
N ASP A 59 -1.82 -0.34 10.81
CA ASP A 59 -2.81 -1.24 10.20
C ASP A 59 -2.25 -2.00 8.99
N LEU A 60 -1.34 -1.37 8.22
CA LEU A 60 -0.64 -2.02 7.11
C LEU A 60 0.42 -3.02 7.58
N MET A 61 0.98 -2.81 8.77
CA MET A 61 2.02 -3.66 9.39
C MET A 61 1.47 -4.73 10.34
N LYS A 62 0.23 -4.56 10.83
CA LYS A 62 -0.46 -5.54 11.69
C LYS A 62 -0.67 -6.85 10.95
N LYS A 63 -0.34 -7.95 11.62
CA LYS A 63 -0.49 -9.32 11.13
C LYS A 63 -1.95 -9.76 11.17
#